data_AF-A0A7G5DXA7-F1
#
_entry.id   AF-A0A7G5DXA7-F1
#
_cell.length_a   1.000
_cell.length_b   1.000
_cell.length_c   1.000
_cell.angle_alpha   90.00
_cell.angle_beta   90.00
_cell.angle_gamma   90.00
#
_symmetry.space_group_name_H-M   'P 1'
#
loop_
_entity.id
_entity.type
_entity.pdbx_description
1 polymer ?
#
loop_
_entity_poly.entity_id
_entity_poly.type
_entity_poly.pdbx_seq_one_letter_code
_entity_poly.pdbx_strand_id
1 'polypeptide(L)'
;MRSKELKKAAFSLVPSSYMLQYAGSIGLLSAGTGWDYGRHKQWSTDFLLGYVPKYDTDRAKLTLTLRQSYTPWEIKLSEQFTYHPLRTGAYLNTTLGKQFWYKEPDKYPNSYYRFSTRLRINIFVGQDFSYKIKSNSSYFEGIKFYYDLHTSDLYLVSGVQNKYLKFDDYIGLALGVKLQIRRK
;
A
#
# COMPACT_ATOMS: atom_id res chain seq x y z
N MET A 1 -4.89 -28.54 33.38
CA MET A 1 -5.34 -28.45 31.96
C MET A 1 -5.38 -27.00 31.48
N ARG A 2 -4.23 -26.32 31.36
CA ARG A 2 -4.16 -24.88 30.98
C ARG A 2 -3.05 -24.63 29.96
N SER A 3 -3.06 -25.37 28.86
CA SER A 3 -2.09 -25.22 27.76
C SER A 3 -2.69 -25.35 26.36
N LYS A 4 -4.00 -25.62 26.24
CA LYS A 4 -4.67 -25.80 24.93
C LYS A 4 -5.24 -24.51 24.33
N GLU A 5 -5.48 -23.47 25.12
CA GLU A 5 -6.06 -22.20 24.62
C GLU A 5 -5.04 -21.24 23.98
N LEU A 6 -3.75 -21.37 24.29
CA LEU A 6 -2.71 -20.49 23.73
C LEU A 6 -2.23 -20.92 22.33
N LYS A 7 -2.65 -22.08 21.82
CA LYS A 7 -2.31 -22.54 20.46
C LYS A 7 -3.15 -21.89 19.35
N LYS A 8 -4.17 -21.08 19.68
CA LYS A 8 -5.06 -20.41 18.71
C LYS A 8 -4.74 -18.93 18.46
N ALA A 9 -3.64 -18.45 19.03
CA ALA A 9 -3.01 -17.17 18.70
C ALA A 9 -1.67 -17.38 17.98
N ALA A 10 -1.50 -18.52 17.31
CA ALA A 10 -0.54 -18.60 16.22
C ALA A 10 -1.00 -17.57 15.18
N PHE A 11 -0.33 -16.42 15.21
CA PHE A 11 -0.36 -15.37 14.20
C PHE A 11 -0.27 -16.05 12.83
N SER A 12 -1.41 -16.41 12.27
CA SER A 12 -1.46 -16.91 10.91
C SER A 12 -1.21 -15.67 10.06
N LEU A 13 0.08 -15.37 9.84
CA LEU A 13 0.58 -14.40 8.87
C LEU A 13 0.20 -14.80 7.43
N VAL A 14 -0.68 -15.79 7.26
CA VAL A 14 -1.27 -16.13 5.98
C VAL A 14 -2.00 -14.89 5.44
N PRO A 15 -1.63 -14.39 4.27
CA PRO A 15 -2.22 -13.20 3.72
C PRO A 15 -3.71 -13.40 3.44
N SER A 16 -4.52 -12.35 3.62
CA SER A 16 -5.95 -12.36 3.22
C SER A 16 -6.11 -12.13 1.72
N SER A 17 -5.10 -11.54 1.09
CA SER A 17 -5.18 -11.04 -0.27
C SER A 17 -3.81 -10.90 -0.91
N TYR A 18 -3.78 -10.99 -2.23
CA TYR A 18 -2.64 -10.56 -3.03
C TYR A 18 -2.97 -9.23 -3.69
N MET A 19 -1.98 -8.38 -3.85
CA MET A 19 -2.16 -7.07 -4.44
C MET A 19 -1.12 -6.83 -5.53
N LEU A 20 -1.59 -6.24 -6.61
CA LEU A 20 -0.76 -5.75 -7.70
C LEU A 20 -1.12 -4.28 -7.93
N GLN A 21 -0.12 -3.43 -8.02
CA GLN A 21 -0.24 -2.01 -8.25
C GLN A 21 0.67 -1.62 -9.41
N TYR A 22 0.12 -0.88 -10.35
CA TYR A 22 0.84 -0.29 -11.47
C TYR A 22 0.90 1.23 -11.28
N ALA A 23 2.10 1.76 -11.46
CA ALA A 23 2.45 3.16 -11.27
C ALA A 23 2.19 3.69 -9.83
N GLY A 24 2.50 4.98 -9.66
CA GLY A 24 2.51 5.69 -8.39
C GLY A 24 3.89 5.77 -7.75
N SER A 25 4.01 6.55 -6.68
CA SER A 25 5.31 6.82 -6.00
C SER A 25 5.95 5.61 -5.31
N ILE A 26 5.45 4.39 -5.60
CA ILE A 26 5.87 3.09 -5.07
C ILE A 26 6.67 2.29 -6.11
N GLY A 27 6.60 2.65 -7.40
CA GLY A 27 7.36 2.03 -8.49
C GLY A 27 6.49 1.76 -9.72
N LEU A 28 7.10 1.33 -10.84
CA LEU A 28 6.33 1.07 -12.07
C LEU A 28 5.36 -0.08 -11.87
N LEU A 29 5.83 -1.16 -11.24
CA LEU A 29 5.01 -2.32 -10.93
C LEU A 29 5.35 -2.81 -9.53
N SER A 30 4.32 -3.02 -8.71
CA SER A 30 4.47 -3.48 -7.33
C SER A 30 3.50 -4.60 -7.05
N ALA A 31 4.01 -5.67 -6.42
CA ALA A 31 3.22 -6.84 -6.08
C ALA A 31 3.43 -7.19 -4.62
N GLY A 32 2.40 -7.69 -3.96
CA GLY A 32 2.43 -7.82 -2.52
C GLY A 32 1.30 -8.64 -1.94
N THR A 33 1.27 -8.69 -0.62
CA THR A 33 0.27 -9.40 0.15
C THR A 33 -0.38 -8.46 1.16
N GLY A 34 -1.66 -8.69 1.45
CA GLY A 34 -2.45 -7.83 2.31
C GLY A 34 -3.28 -8.58 3.33
N TRP A 35 -3.46 -7.95 4.49
CA TRP A 35 -4.27 -8.42 5.60
C TRP A 35 -5.42 -7.45 5.82
N ASP A 36 -6.63 -7.91 5.54
CA ASP A 36 -7.86 -7.19 5.83
C ASP A 36 -8.35 -7.55 7.24
N TYR A 37 -8.67 -6.54 8.06
CA TYR A 37 -9.15 -6.69 9.44
C TYR A 37 -10.18 -5.61 9.82
N GLY A 38 -10.78 -5.78 10.99
CA GLY A 38 -11.90 -4.96 11.48
C GLY A 38 -13.26 -5.59 11.22
N ARG A 39 -14.30 -5.07 11.90
CA ARG A 39 -15.66 -5.65 11.90
C ARG A 39 -16.25 -5.81 10.49
N HIS A 40 -15.90 -4.93 9.55
CA HIS A 40 -16.37 -4.97 8.16
C HIS A 40 -15.21 -4.98 7.16
N LYS A 41 -14.05 -5.55 7.54
CA LYS A 41 -12.83 -5.54 6.70
C LYS A 41 -12.43 -4.12 6.23
N GLN A 42 -12.72 -3.11 7.04
CA GLN A 42 -12.51 -1.69 6.71
C GLN A 42 -11.03 -1.30 6.73
N TRP A 43 -10.23 -1.99 7.54
CA TRP A 43 -8.80 -1.74 7.64
C TRP A 43 -8.04 -2.78 6.85
N SER A 44 -7.02 -2.33 6.14
CA SER A 44 -6.16 -3.20 5.36
C SER A 44 -4.71 -2.78 5.48
N THR A 45 -3.86 -3.71 5.90
CA THR A 45 -2.40 -3.53 5.86
C THR A 45 -1.87 -4.35 4.69
N ASP A 46 -1.31 -3.67 3.69
CA ASP A 46 -0.72 -4.28 2.51
C ASP A 46 0.81 -4.09 2.54
N PHE A 47 1.55 -5.15 2.27
CA PHE A 47 3.00 -5.12 2.08
C PHE A 47 3.31 -5.38 0.61
N LEU A 48 3.97 -4.44 -0.04
CA LEU A 48 4.25 -4.39 -1.47
C LEU A 48 5.76 -4.42 -1.72
N LEU A 49 6.15 -5.18 -2.74
CA LEU A 49 7.47 -5.17 -3.34
C LEU A 49 7.34 -4.58 -4.74
N GLY A 50 7.89 -3.37 -4.92
CA GLY A 50 7.93 -2.69 -6.19
C GLY A 50 9.25 -2.85 -6.93
N TYR A 51 9.16 -2.81 -8.25
CA TYR A 51 10.27 -2.81 -9.16
C TYR A 51 10.23 -1.54 -10.01
N VAL A 52 11.33 -0.80 -10.01
CA VAL A 52 11.53 0.40 -10.83
C VAL A 52 12.52 0.06 -11.94
N PRO A 53 12.05 -0.11 -13.18
CA PRO A 53 12.92 -0.36 -14.31
C PRO A 53 13.83 0.82 -14.62
N LYS A 54 14.90 0.47 -15.31
CA LYS A 54 16.07 1.30 -15.60
C LYS A 54 15.79 2.24 -16.79
N TYR A 55 14.96 3.27 -16.63
CA TYR A 55 14.70 4.24 -17.70
C TYR A 55 15.76 5.36 -17.76
N ASP A 56 16.25 5.85 -16.62
CA ASP A 56 17.12 7.05 -16.58
C ASP A 56 18.28 6.97 -15.54
N THR A 57 18.50 5.79 -14.94
CA THR A 57 19.56 5.58 -13.95
C THR A 57 20.24 4.26 -14.23
N ASP A 58 21.52 4.11 -13.91
CA ASP A 58 22.34 2.99 -14.36
C ASP A 58 21.96 1.59 -13.80
N ARG A 59 20.92 1.45 -12.95
CA ARG A 59 20.46 0.16 -12.38
C ARG A 59 18.97 0.16 -11.98
N ALA A 60 18.35 -1.01 -12.01
CA ALA A 60 17.00 -1.22 -11.47
C ALA A 60 16.97 -1.04 -9.94
N LYS A 61 15.89 -0.44 -9.42
CA LYS A 61 15.70 -0.22 -7.99
C LYS A 61 14.54 -1.08 -7.50
N LEU A 62 14.68 -1.67 -6.33
CA LEU A 62 13.59 -2.36 -5.65
C LEU A 62 13.00 -1.41 -4.61
N THR A 63 11.71 -1.48 -4.39
CA THR A 63 11.00 -0.69 -3.38
C THR A 63 10.24 -1.64 -2.46
N LEU A 64 10.29 -1.38 -1.16
CA LEU A 64 9.42 -1.99 -0.18
C LEU A 64 8.39 -0.94 0.20
N THR A 65 7.11 -1.28 0.15
CA THR A 65 6.06 -0.38 0.60
C THR A 65 5.14 -1.06 1.59
N LEU A 66 4.94 -0.39 2.72
CA LEU A 66 3.94 -0.76 3.71
C LEU A 66 2.78 0.22 3.57
N ARG A 67 1.64 -0.26 3.08
CA ARG A 67 0.42 0.53 2.88
C ARG A 67 -0.60 0.19 3.94
N GLN A 68 -1.12 1.22 4.60
CA GLN A 68 -2.25 1.14 5.50
C GLN A 68 -3.45 1.82 4.84
N SER A 69 -4.49 1.06 4.55
CA SER A 69 -5.73 1.54 3.93
C SER A 69 -6.90 1.47 4.91
N TYR A 70 -7.82 2.41 4.76
CA TYR A 70 -9.09 2.50 5.44
C TYR A 70 -10.21 2.76 4.43
N THR A 71 -11.20 1.89 4.40
CA THR A 71 -12.38 1.97 3.53
C THR A 71 -13.61 2.11 4.42
N PRO A 72 -14.13 3.34 4.65
CA PRO A 72 -15.24 3.58 5.58
C PRO A 72 -16.58 3.00 5.10
N TRP A 73 -16.87 3.09 3.80
CA TRP A 73 -18.17 2.76 3.24
C TRP A 73 -18.11 1.60 2.23
N GLU A 74 -19.13 0.77 2.26
CA GLU A 74 -19.39 -0.25 1.25
C GLU A 74 -20.83 -0.08 0.73
N ILE A 75 -20.99 -0.02 -0.59
CA ILE A 75 -22.27 0.08 -1.28
C ILE A 75 -22.41 -1.19 -2.12
N LYS A 76 -23.31 -2.09 -1.71
CA LYS A 76 -23.61 -3.30 -2.46
C LYS A 76 -24.54 -2.94 -3.61
N LEU A 77 -24.03 -2.99 -4.83
CA LEU A 77 -24.81 -2.73 -6.05
C LEU A 77 -25.56 -4.00 -6.50
N SER A 78 -24.99 -5.18 -6.25
CA SER A 78 -25.58 -6.49 -6.57
C SER A 78 -24.94 -7.59 -5.72
N GLU A 79 -25.43 -8.83 -5.81
CA GLU A 79 -24.84 -9.98 -5.09
C GLU A 79 -23.35 -10.22 -5.42
N GLN A 80 -22.90 -9.73 -6.58
CA GLN A 80 -21.54 -9.90 -7.10
C GLN A 80 -20.73 -8.61 -7.11
N PHE A 81 -21.37 -7.44 -7.03
CA PHE A 81 -20.73 -6.15 -7.19
C PHE A 81 -20.88 -5.32 -5.93
N THR A 82 -19.76 -4.96 -5.33
CA THR A 82 -19.68 -4.00 -4.23
C THR A 82 -18.81 -2.85 -4.65
N TYR A 83 -19.30 -1.64 -4.47
CA TYR A 83 -18.58 -0.41 -4.71
C TYR A 83 -18.18 0.22 -3.39
N HIS A 84 -16.94 0.68 -3.30
CA HIS A 84 -16.42 1.36 -2.14
C HIS A 84 -16.06 2.79 -2.58
N PRO A 85 -16.94 3.77 -2.27
CA PRO A 85 -16.84 5.13 -2.81
C PRO A 85 -15.65 5.92 -2.26
N LEU A 86 -15.09 5.47 -1.14
CA LEU A 86 -13.93 6.11 -0.54
C LEU A 86 -13.00 5.04 0.01
N ARG A 87 -11.75 5.12 -0.42
CA ARG A 87 -10.62 4.38 0.12
C ARG A 87 -9.52 5.40 0.41
N THR A 88 -9.12 5.50 1.65
CA THR A 88 -8.10 6.47 2.09
C THR A 88 -7.02 5.77 2.89
N GLY A 89 -5.84 6.35 2.99
CA GLY A 89 -4.79 5.77 3.79
C GLY A 89 -3.46 6.44 3.63
N ALA A 90 -2.45 5.79 4.20
CA ALA A 90 -1.07 6.19 4.08
C ALA A 90 -0.21 5.00 3.66
N TYR A 91 0.89 5.25 2.97
CA TYR A 91 1.91 4.26 2.74
C TYR A 91 3.30 4.79 3.01
N LEU A 92 4.12 3.90 3.56
CA LEU A 92 5.53 4.08 3.80
C LEU A 92 6.26 3.36 2.68
N ASN A 93 6.96 4.10 1.83
CA ASN A 93 7.82 3.52 0.80
C ASN A 93 9.28 3.64 1.22
N THR A 94 10.06 2.57 1.05
CA THR A 94 11.51 2.56 1.19
C THR A 94 12.16 1.92 -0.03
N THR A 95 13.10 2.63 -0.65
CA THR A 95 13.80 2.13 -1.84
C THR A 95 15.04 1.34 -1.44
N LEU A 96 15.04 0.04 -1.76
CA LEU A 96 16.18 -0.86 -1.66
C LEU A 96 17.11 -0.69 -2.88
N GLY A 97 18.22 0.01 -2.68
CA GLY A 97 19.33 0.06 -3.63
C GLY A 97 20.65 -0.20 -2.92
N LYS A 98 21.50 -1.07 -3.50
CA LYS A 98 22.86 -1.40 -3.00
C LYS A 98 23.84 -0.20 -2.92
N GLN A 99 23.37 1.02 -3.14
CA GLN A 99 24.19 2.24 -3.18
C GLN A 99 23.70 3.35 -2.25
N PHE A 100 22.69 3.09 -1.42
CA PHE A 100 22.55 3.84 -0.18
C PHE A 100 23.24 3.01 0.91
N TRP A 101 24.43 3.43 1.24
CA TRP A 101 25.31 2.81 2.21
C TRP A 101 24.59 2.52 3.53
N TYR A 102 24.81 1.35 4.13
CA TYR A 102 24.45 1.10 5.54
C TYR A 102 25.31 1.96 6.50
N LYS A 103 26.27 2.72 5.94
CA LYS A 103 27.20 3.62 6.63
C LYS A 103 27.40 4.88 5.78
N GLU A 104 26.91 6.03 6.25
CA GLU A 104 27.25 7.34 5.65
C GLU A 104 28.77 7.45 5.44
N PRO A 105 29.28 7.96 4.31
CA PRO A 105 30.65 8.45 4.26
C PRO A 105 30.79 9.59 5.27
N ASP A 106 31.85 9.55 6.10
CA ASP A 106 32.24 10.50 7.17
C ASP A 106 32.47 11.95 6.67
N LYS A 107 31.52 12.54 5.96
CA LYS A 107 31.62 13.91 5.42
C LYS A 107 30.51 14.85 5.88
N TYR A 108 29.51 14.35 6.61
CA TYR A 108 28.49 15.19 7.24
C TYR A 108 28.24 14.76 8.69
N PRO A 109 28.14 15.70 9.65
CA PRO A 109 28.06 15.37 11.07
C PRO A 109 26.83 14.49 11.38
N ASN A 110 27.09 13.42 12.14
CA ASN A 110 26.24 12.26 12.53
C ASN A 110 24.89 12.57 13.24
N SER A 111 24.29 13.76 13.05
CA SER A 111 23.13 14.22 13.84
C SER A 111 22.05 14.93 13.01
N TYR A 112 22.17 15.01 11.68
CA TYR A 112 21.24 15.85 10.91
C TYR A 112 19.90 15.18 10.53
N TYR A 113 19.80 13.84 10.56
CA TYR A 113 18.56 13.12 10.24
C TYR A 113 18.24 12.04 11.28
N ARG A 114 17.33 12.32 12.22
CA ARG A 114 16.77 11.34 13.17
C ARG A 114 15.89 10.26 12.51
N PHE A 115 15.58 10.39 11.22
CA PHE A 115 14.85 9.41 10.43
C PHE A 115 15.70 9.02 9.21
N SER A 116 15.86 7.73 8.96
CA SER A 116 16.64 7.22 7.83
C SER A 116 16.11 7.81 6.51
N THR A 117 16.98 8.44 5.72
CA THR A 117 16.71 9.24 4.49
C THR A 117 16.01 8.48 3.36
N ARG A 118 15.60 7.23 3.58
CA ARG A 118 14.96 6.33 2.60
C ARG A 118 13.48 6.13 2.84
N LEU A 119 12.94 6.51 4.00
CA LEU A 119 11.53 6.33 4.32
C LEU A 119 10.73 7.52 3.77
N ARG A 120 9.82 7.29 2.82
CA ARG A 120 8.90 8.27 2.26
C ARG A 120 7.49 7.97 2.72
N ILE A 121 6.84 8.93 3.37
CA ILE A 121 5.45 8.81 3.80
C ILE A 121 4.58 9.44 2.72
N ASN A 122 3.53 8.76 2.29
CA ASN A 122 2.59 9.31 1.33
C ASN A 122 1.18 9.04 1.84
N ILE A 123 0.25 9.90 1.49
CA ILE A 123 -1.17 9.65 1.72
C ILE A 123 -1.86 9.46 0.37
N PHE A 124 -2.96 8.72 0.37
CA PHE A 124 -3.74 8.51 -0.82
C PHE A 124 -5.23 8.52 -0.52
N VAL A 125 -5.99 8.88 -1.53
CA VAL A 125 -7.45 8.82 -1.58
C VAL A 125 -7.85 8.23 -2.92
N GLY A 126 -8.80 7.33 -2.91
CA GLY A 126 -9.17 6.54 -4.08
C GLY A 126 -10.53 5.92 -3.93
N GLN A 127 -10.89 5.10 -4.91
CA GLN A 127 -12.09 4.28 -4.86
C GLN A 127 -11.74 2.84 -5.21
N ASP A 128 -12.60 1.93 -4.79
CA ASP A 128 -12.44 0.53 -5.11
C ASP A 128 -13.76 -0.12 -5.56
N PHE A 129 -13.64 -1.09 -6.47
CA PHE A 129 -14.71 -1.87 -7.07
C PHE A 129 -14.42 -3.34 -6.83
N SER A 130 -15.30 -4.00 -6.10
CA SER A 130 -15.17 -5.41 -5.74
C SER A 130 -16.12 -6.27 -6.57
N TYR A 131 -15.57 -7.29 -7.20
CA TYR A 131 -16.29 -8.35 -7.90
C TYR A 131 -16.12 -9.69 -7.17
N LYS A 132 -17.24 -10.26 -6.70
CA LYS A 132 -17.26 -11.53 -5.96
C LYS A 132 -17.47 -12.71 -6.91
N ILE A 133 -16.60 -13.72 -6.81
CA ILE A 133 -16.70 -14.94 -7.61
C ILE A 133 -17.68 -15.90 -6.92
N LYS A 134 -18.80 -16.24 -7.58
CA LYS A 134 -19.87 -17.11 -7.02
C LYS A 134 -19.47 -18.59 -6.86
N SER A 135 -18.36 -19.04 -7.45
CA SER A 135 -17.99 -20.45 -7.41
C SER A 135 -17.60 -20.92 -6.00
N ASN A 136 -18.27 -21.96 -5.50
CA ASN A 136 -18.03 -22.53 -4.17
C ASN A 136 -16.70 -23.33 -4.08
N SER A 137 -16.09 -23.64 -5.23
CA SER A 137 -14.84 -24.42 -5.34
C SER A 137 -13.58 -23.57 -5.56
N SER A 138 -13.73 -22.25 -5.80
CA SER A 138 -12.57 -21.39 -6.11
C SER A 138 -11.74 -21.04 -4.85
N TYR A 139 -10.42 -21.02 -5.01
CA TYR A 139 -9.46 -20.55 -4.00
C TYR A 139 -9.57 -19.03 -3.74
N PHE A 140 -10.15 -18.29 -4.69
CA PHE A 140 -10.34 -16.84 -4.61
C PHE A 140 -11.79 -16.48 -4.25
N GLU A 141 -11.96 -15.56 -3.29
CA GLU A 141 -13.26 -15.00 -2.88
C GLU A 141 -13.77 -13.97 -3.91
N GLY A 142 -12.85 -13.20 -4.48
CA GLY A 142 -13.18 -12.13 -5.41
C GLY A 142 -11.96 -11.34 -5.87
N ILE A 143 -12.21 -10.41 -6.79
CA ILE A 143 -11.22 -9.50 -7.36
C ILE A 143 -11.69 -8.08 -7.05
N LYS A 144 -10.81 -7.25 -6.52
CA LYS A 144 -11.02 -5.83 -6.29
C LYS A 144 -10.16 -5.03 -7.23
N PHE A 145 -10.74 -4.09 -7.95
CA PHE A 145 -10.02 -3.10 -8.74
C PHE A 145 -10.05 -1.79 -7.97
N TYR A 146 -8.92 -1.10 -7.87
CA TYR A 146 -8.86 0.19 -7.19
C TYR A 146 -8.06 1.18 -8.02
N TYR A 147 -8.38 2.45 -7.83
CA TYR A 147 -7.59 3.55 -8.32
C TYR A 147 -7.33 4.51 -7.16
N ASP A 148 -6.08 4.92 -7.01
CA ASP A 148 -5.61 5.75 -5.90
C ASP A 148 -4.98 7.03 -6.46
N LEU A 149 -5.49 8.18 -6.01
CA LEU A 149 -4.85 9.48 -6.15
C LEU A 149 -3.99 9.70 -4.90
N HIS A 150 -2.68 9.88 -5.07
CA HIS A 150 -1.75 10.03 -3.95
C HIS A 150 -1.02 11.37 -3.97
N THR A 151 -0.62 11.81 -2.78
CA THR A 151 0.22 12.99 -2.54
C THR A 151 1.31 12.66 -1.52
N SER A 152 2.49 13.25 -1.68
CA SER A 152 3.66 12.99 -0.82
C SER A 152 3.73 13.93 0.39
N ASP A 153 4.29 13.44 1.51
CA ASP A 153 4.43 14.14 2.79
C ASP A 153 5.15 15.50 2.70
N LEU A 154 6.16 15.61 1.83
CA LEU A 154 6.93 16.84 1.63
C LEU A 154 6.03 18.04 1.27
N TYR A 155 4.88 17.79 0.62
CA TYR A 155 3.98 18.83 0.12
C TYR A 155 2.84 19.18 1.07
N LEU A 156 2.41 18.26 1.95
CA LEU A 156 1.46 18.58 3.03
C LEU A 156 2.06 19.56 4.02
N VAL A 157 3.33 19.35 4.40
CA VAL A 157 4.06 20.26 5.30
C VAL A 157 4.32 21.61 4.61
N SER A 158 4.67 21.62 3.32
CA SER A 158 4.85 22.87 2.57
C SER A 158 3.54 23.61 2.23
N GLY A 159 2.42 22.91 2.04
CA GLY A 159 1.11 23.52 1.76
C GLY A 159 0.50 24.22 2.98
N VAL A 160 0.80 23.74 4.19
CA VAL A 160 0.43 24.44 5.44
C VAL A 160 1.30 25.69 5.65
N GLN A 161 2.54 25.71 5.15
CA GLN A 161 3.47 26.84 5.29
C GLN A 161 3.47 27.84 4.13
N ASN A 162 3.00 27.48 2.93
CA ASN A 162 3.01 28.38 1.75
C ASN A 162 1.76 28.21 0.86
N LYS A 163 0.96 29.28 0.76
CA LYS A 163 -0.27 29.42 -0.04
C LYS A 163 -0.07 29.53 -1.57
N TYR A 164 1.07 29.09 -2.12
CA TYR A 164 1.45 29.35 -3.52
C TYR A 164 1.51 28.13 -4.44
N LEU A 165 1.20 26.93 -3.92
CA LEU A 165 1.35 25.68 -4.68
C LEU A 165 0.00 25.26 -5.28
N LYS A 166 -0.04 25.17 -6.61
CA LYS A 166 -1.21 24.70 -7.37
C LYS A 166 -1.44 23.20 -7.09
N PHE A 167 -2.67 22.85 -6.75
CA PHE A 167 -3.06 21.50 -6.34
C PHE A 167 -2.90 20.43 -7.44
N ASP A 168 -2.88 20.81 -8.72
CA ASP A 168 -2.93 19.89 -9.86
C ASP A 168 -1.56 19.29 -10.28
N ASP A 169 -0.43 19.88 -9.91
CA ASP A 169 0.89 19.45 -10.42
C ASP A 169 1.46 18.19 -9.74
N TYR A 170 0.85 17.73 -8.64
CA TYR A 170 1.45 16.72 -7.77
C TYR A 170 0.55 15.54 -7.43
N ILE A 171 -0.64 15.46 -8.05
CA ILE A 171 -1.56 14.33 -7.87
C ILE A 171 -1.09 13.19 -8.77
N GLY A 172 -0.51 12.16 -8.16
CA GLY A 172 -0.17 10.94 -8.88
C GLY A 172 -1.36 9.99 -8.92
N LEU A 173 -1.63 9.40 -10.08
CA LEU A 173 -2.61 8.32 -10.23
C LEU A 173 -1.90 6.97 -10.17
N ALA A 174 -2.43 6.07 -9.35
CA ALA A 174 -2.01 4.68 -9.28
C ALA A 174 -3.21 3.77 -9.51
N LEU A 175 -3.01 2.71 -10.29
CA LEU A 175 -4.03 1.71 -10.58
C LEU A 175 -3.62 0.41 -9.93
N GLY A 176 -4.57 -0.36 -9.43
CA GLY A 176 -4.23 -1.67 -8.92
C GLY A 176 -5.39 -2.63 -8.81
N VAL A 177 -5.01 -3.89 -8.61
CA VAL A 177 -5.91 -5.02 -8.50
C VAL A 177 -5.54 -5.78 -7.24
N LYS A 178 -6.54 -6.18 -6.47
CA LYS A 178 -6.40 -6.93 -5.24
C LYS A 178 -7.23 -8.20 -5.32
N LEU A 179 -6.57 -9.35 -5.28
CA LEU A 179 -7.18 -10.67 -5.31
C LEU A 179 -7.41 -11.14 -3.88
N GLN A 180 -8.67 -11.34 -3.51
CA GLN A 180 -9.03 -11.81 -2.17
C GLN A 180 -9.00 -13.34 -2.11
N ILE A 181 -8.32 -13.88 -1.12
CA ILE A 181 -8.19 -15.32 -0.90
C ILE A 181 -9.35 -15.79 -0.02
N ARG A 182 -10.02 -16.86 -0.41
CA ARG A 182 -11.04 -17.49 0.42
C ARG A 182 -10.35 -18.28 1.54
N ARG A 183 -10.39 -17.77 2.77
CA ARG A 183 -9.94 -18.51 3.95
C ARG A 183 -10.97 -19.61 4.29
N LYS A 184 -10.54 -20.88 4.23
CA LYS A 184 -11.30 -22.04 4.71
C LYS A 184 -11.05 -22.27 6.20
#